data_AF-A0A2N5D7E3-F1
#
_entry.id   AF-A0A2N5D7E3-F1
#
_cell.length_a   1.000
_cell.length_b   1.000
_cell.length_c   1.000
_cell.angle_alpha   90.00
_cell.angle_beta   90.00
_cell.angle_gamma   90.00
#
_symmetry.space_group_name_H-M   'P 1'
#
loop_
_entity.id
_entity.type
_entity.pdbx_description
1 polymer ?
#
loop_
_entity_poly.entity_id
_entity_poly.type
_entity_poly.pdbx_seq_one_letter_code
_entity_poly.pdbx_strand_id
1 'polypeptide(L)'
;MTDPTPETADPKAVRRVAVARLATGLAQGLLLFGLDHALKAKAWPSTQPMAFAAISAVVLFVPFVVLAGLSAMRWSRLAAWKLIAVLVAGGLAAYAVDSGQIRMTPYSVLPEGAVILAIAALLFIGHHLVQPAEMERRPIARFTTYFDETWKHGVQLGLSALFTGAFWLLLHLASALFSMIGIEAIDKLIEQPWFGWPATTVMFAAAVQLTDVRAGLVRGVRTVSLTLLAWLLPLMVLIAAGFLLTLPFKGLDLLWATKKAAALLLTAGAALIVLTNAAYQDGTERPAAVLAWAARIAGLLLAPITVLAGYAIWLRVNQYGLTPERVYGSACVVVAAGYAIGYALAALKPGAWMKPLEATNIAMAFVAVAVLLALFSPLADPARLSVKDQVARLAAGKVKPEAFDYAFLRFEAGKAGREALAVLAKDRNPAVSTGAATALKAEKPFDLSEPRRKPRDLSQIQVHPKGQVLPADFKAQFENELNPPFCVANDKPCRANLHDLDRDGVPEVLIEAGDGVAVYRRGEAGWSRNGFFKLTDCYPRGVDPEEEMTRFMTGDLQTLTPDMPDLAFAGERLRITPEQQRCASDDESVSGVRRRPR
;
A
#
# COMPACT_ATOMS: atom_id res chain seq x y z
N MET A 1 38.21 -9.72 -42.45
CA MET A 1 38.03 -9.08 -41.13
C MET A 1 37.95 -10.19 -40.12
N THR A 2 39.05 -10.41 -39.38
CA THR A 2 39.12 -11.34 -38.26
C THR A 2 38.28 -10.79 -37.12
N ASP A 3 37.28 -11.55 -36.68
CA ASP A 3 36.59 -11.28 -35.42
C ASP A 3 37.63 -11.10 -34.31
N PRO A 4 37.59 -10.02 -33.52
CA PRO A 4 38.41 -9.95 -32.32
C PRO A 4 37.99 -11.10 -31.40
N THR A 5 38.95 -11.94 -31.02
CA THR A 5 38.79 -12.94 -29.96
C THR A 5 38.11 -12.29 -28.75
N PRO A 6 37.09 -12.93 -28.15
CA PRO A 6 36.44 -12.38 -26.96
C PRO A 6 37.52 -12.21 -25.89
N GLU A 7 37.78 -10.96 -25.50
CA GLU A 7 38.69 -10.62 -24.40
C GLU A 7 38.22 -11.39 -23.17
N THR A 8 38.93 -12.45 -22.80
CA THR A 8 38.58 -13.29 -21.66
C THR A 8 38.82 -12.45 -20.41
N ALA A 9 37.72 -12.01 -19.77
CA ALA A 9 37.77 -11.19 -18.58
C ALA A 9 38.73 -11.80 -17.54
N ASP A 10 39.65 -10.98 -17.00
CA ASP A 10 40.64 -11.43 -16.02
C ASP A 10 39.96 -12.17 -14.85
N PRO A 11 40.22 -13.47 -14.66
CA PRO A 11 39.60 -14.27 -13.60
C PRO A 11 39.81 -13.67 -12.20
N LYS A 12 40.93 -12.97 -11.97
CA LYS A 12 41.19 -12.30 -10.69
C LYS A 12 40.28 -11.09 -10.51
N ALA A 13 40.05 -10.30 -11.56
CA ALA A 13 39.13 -9.17 -11.53
C ALA A 13 37.69 -9.62 -11.28
N VAL A 14 37.23 -10.68 -11.97
CA VAL A 14 35.90 -11.27 -11.76
C VAL A 14 35.73 -11.76 -10.32
N ARG A 15 36.74 -12.45 -9.76
CA ARG A 15 36.72 -12.91 -8.37
C ARG A 15 36.66 -11.76 -7.37
N ARG A 16 37.41 -10.67 -7.61
CA ARG A 16 37.39 -9.49 -6.73
C ARG A 16 36.01 -8.82 -6.69
N VAL A 17 35.37 -8.66 -7.86
CA VAL A 17 34.01 -8.10 -7.93
C VAL A 17 33.00 -9.01 -7.23
N ALA A 18 33.10 -10.34 -7.43
CA ALA A 18 32.23 -11.30 -6.74
C ALA A 18 32.33 -11.20 -5.22
N VAL A 19 33.57 -11.18 -4.69
CA VAL A 19 33.80 -11.03 -3.24
C VAL A 19 33.25 -9.70 -2.73
N ALA A 20 33.46 -8.60 -3.47
CA ALA A 20 32.94 -7.28 -3.07
C ALA A 20 31.40 -7.24 -3.04
N ARG A 21 30.72 -7.87 -4.01
CA ARG A 21 29.25 -7.97 -4.02
C ARG A 21 28.72 -8.80 -2.86
N LEU A 22 29.31 -9.97 -2.61
CA LEU A 22 28.91 -10.84 -1.49
C LEU A 22 29.16 -10.16 -0.14
N ALA A 23 30.29 -9.47 0.02
CA ALA A 23 30.59 -8.69 1.22
C ALA A 23 29.58 -7.54 1.40
N THR A 24 29.17 -6.89 0.31
CA THR A 24 28.12 -5.85 0.33
C THR A 24 26.78 -6.43 0.78
N GLY A 25 26.37 -7.58 0.24
CA GLY A 25 25.16 -8.29 0.65
C GLY A 25 25.19 -8.69 2.11
N LEU A 26 26.29 -9.31 2.57
CA LEU A 26 26.44 -9.70 3.99
C LEU A 26 26.38 -8.49 4.92
N ALA A 27 27.10 -7.41 4.59
CA ALA A 27 27.07 -6.18 5.38
C ALA A 27 25.66 -5.59 5.43
N GLN A 28 24.94 -5.57 4.30
CA GLN A 28 23.55 -5.12 4.25
C GLN A 28 22.66 -5.95 5.17
N GLY A 29 22.72 -7.28 5.10
CA GLY A 29 21.89 -8.15 5.93
C GLY A 29 22.21 -8.05 7.42
N LEU A 30 23.49 -7.93 7.79
CA LEU A 30 23.89 -7.70 9.18
C LEU A 30 23.39 -6.35 9.72
N LEU A 31 23.40 -5.31 8.89
CA LEU A 31 22.86 -4.00 9.25
C LEU A 31 21.33 -4.02 9.38
N LEU A 32 20.62 -4.71 8.49
CA LEU A 32 19.16 -4.90 8.59
C LEU A 32 18.78 -5.70 9.85
N PHE A 33 19.53 -6.77 10.14
CA PHE A 33 19.38 -7.50 11.40
C PHE A 33 19.64 -6.59 12.62
N GLY A 34 20.69 -5.77 12.59
CA GLY A 34 20.98 -4.81 13.65
C GLY A 34 19.85 -3.80 13.86
N LEU A 35 19.22 -3.33 12.78
CA LEU A 35 18.05 -2.44 12.84
C LEU A 35 16.81 -3.15 13.42
N ASP A 36 16.54 -4.39 13.02
CA ASP A 36 15.46 -5.21 13.58
C ASP A 36 15.66 -5.46 15.08
N HIS A 37 16.89 -5.78 15.48
CA HIS A 37 17.25 -5.97 16.87
C HIS A 37 17.11 -4.66 17.66
N ALA A 38 17.58 -3.53 17.12
CA ALA A 38 17.43 -2.22 17.76
C ALA A 38 15.95 -1.81 17.91
N LEU A 39 15.10 -2.17 16.95
CA LEU A 39 13.65 -1.94 17.02
C LEU A 39 13.02 -2.75 18.17
N LYS A 40 13.32 -4.05 18.24
CA LYS A 40 12.81 -4.96 19.30
C LYS A 40 13.32 -4.57 20.68
N ALA A 41 14.60 -4.20 20.79
CA ALA A 41 15.22 -3.76 22.03
C ALA A 41 14.84 -2.33 22.44
N LYS A 42 14.08 -1.59 21.61
CA LYS A 42 13.80 -0.15 21.79
C LYS A 42 15.09 0.66 22.03
N ALA A 43 16.16 0.28 21.35
CA ALA A 43 17.49 0.87 21.46
C ALA A 43 17.78 1.77 20.24
N TRP A 44 18.75 2.68 20.37
CA TRP A 44 19.17 3.50 19.24
C TRP A 44 19.57 2.62 18.03
N PRO A 45 19.15 2.95 16.78
CA PRO A 45 18.48 4.19 16.39
C PRO A 45 16.94 4.21 16.49
N SER A 46 16.28 3.12 16.91
CA SER A 46 14.80 3.03 16.93
C SER A 46 14.11 4.04 17.86
N THR A 47 14.83 4.52 18.88
CA THR A 47 14.37 5.58 19.79
C THR A 47 14.26 6.95 19.13
N GLN A 48 14.88 7.16 17.97
CA GLN A 48 14.84 8.41 17.21
C GLN A 48 14.24 8.14 15.82
N PRO A 49 12.92 8.38 15.62
CA PRO A 49 12.21 7.98 14.41
C PRO A 49 12.85 8.47 13.10
N MET A 50 13.33 9.72 13.06
CA MET A 50 13.98 10.28 11.87
C MET A 50 15.31 9.59 11.55
N ALA A 51 16.14 9.33 12.58
CA ALA A 51 17.41 8.64 12.42
C ALA A 51 17.20 7.18 12.00
N PHE A 52 16.23 6.50 12.62
CA PHE A 52 15.83 5.15 12.23
C PHE A 52 15.39 5.11 10.76
N ALA A 53 14.50 6.01 10.32
CA ALA A 53 14.06 6.09 8.94
C ALA A 53 15.22 6.27 7.95
N ALA A 54 16.10 7.23 8.27
CA ALA A 54 17.24 7.56 7.43
C ALA A 54 18.17 6.36 7.27
N ILE A 55 18.54 5.72 8.39
CA ILE A 55 19.45 4.58 8.38
C ILE A 55 18.79 3.38 7.69
N SER A 56 17.52 3.08 7.98
CA SER A 56 16.79 1.98 7.32
C SER A 56 16.71 2.18 5.80
N ALA A 57 16.38 3.39 5.32
CA ALA A 57 16.34 3.67 3.89
C ALA A 57 17.73 3.54 3.23
N VAL A 58 18.78 4.03 3.90
CA VAL A 58 20.16 3.91 3.41
C VAL A 58 20.59 2.44 3.33
N VAL A 59 20.39 1.66 4.39
CA VAL A 59 20.75 0.24 4.45
C VAL A 59 19.93 -0.57 3.44
N LEU A 60 18.66 -0.22 3.23
CA LEU A 60 17.81 -0.92 2.29
C LEU A 60 18.23 -0.64 0.84
N PHE A 61 18.44 0.61 0.45
CA PHE A 61 18.54 0.98 -0.97
C PHE A 61 19.96 1.25 -1.50
N VAL A 62 20.86 1.80 -0.69
CA VAL A 62 22.22 2.16 -1.18
C VAL A 62 23.04 0.95 -1.63
N PRO A 63 22.94 -0.25 -1.02
CA PRO A 63 23.64 -1.42 -1.52
C PRO A 63 23.35 -1.76 -2.99
N PHE A 64 22.14 -1.50 -3.50
CA PHE A 64 21.81 -1.72 -4.91
C PHE A 64 22.67 -0.87 -5.85
N VAL A 65 22.97 0.38 -5.47
CA VAL A 65 23.87 1.26 -6.22
C VAL A 65 25.28 0.69 -6.30
N VAL A 66 25.75 0.09 -5.20
CA VAL A 66 27.07 -0.55 -5.14
C VAL A 66 27.08 -1.83 -5.98
N LEU A 67 26.08 -2.70 -5.83
CA LEU A 67 25.98 -3.96 -6.56
C LEU A 67 25.98 -3.76 -8.08
N ALA A 68 25.25 -2.74 -8.56
CA ALA A 68 25.17 -2.40 -9.97
C ALA A 68 26.42 -1.65 -10.49
N GLY A 69 26.97 -0.72 -9.70
CA GLY A 69 28.09 0.11 -10.13
C GLY A 69 29.49 -0.51 -10.03
N LEU A 70 29.69 -1.57 -9.22
CA LEU A 70 31.02 -2.13 -8.93
C LEU A 70 31.82 -2.60 -10.16
N SER A 71 31.14 -3.12 -11.19
CA SER A 71 31.79 -3.57 -12.44
C SER A 71 31.76 -2.53 -13.56
N ALA A 72 30.92 -1.49 -13.45
CA ALA A 72 30.63 -0.55 -14.53
C ALA A 72 31.21 0.85 -14.31
N MET A 73 31.57 1.22 -13.07
CA MET A 73 31.99 2.59 -12.72
C MET A 73 33.38 2.64 -12.11
N ARG A 74 34.09 3.75 -12.32
CA ARG A 74 35.32 4.05 -11.56
C ARG A 74 35.03 4.18 -10.06
N TRP A 75 35.89 3.62 -9.22
CA TRP A 75 35.74 3.64 -7.76
C TRP A 75 35.49 5.02 -7.16
N SER A 76 36.19 6.07 -7.61
CA SER A 76 35.99 7.44 -7.13
C SER A 76 34.60 8.00 -7.48
N ARG A 77 34.10 7.69 -8.68
CA ARG A 77 32.76 8.09 -9.14
C ARG A 77 31.66 7.29 -8.44
N LEU A 78 31.88 5.99 -8.24
CA LEU A 78 30.99 5.14 -7.46
C LEU A 78 30.91 5.61 -6.00
N ALA A 79 32.02 6.01 -5.39
CA ALA A 79 32.04 6.55 -4.04
C ALA A 79 31.26 7.87 -3.93
N ALA A 80 31.45 8.78 -4.89
CA ALA A 80 30.69 10.03 -4.95
C ALA A 80 29.18 9.78 -5.17
N TRP A 81 28.83 8.86 -6.08
CA TRP A 81 27.44 8.51 -6.34
C TRP A 81 26.79 7.80 -5.14
N LYS A 82 27.51 6.91 -4.46
CA LYS A 82 27.09 6.30 -3.20
C LYS A 82 26.80 7.36 -2.13
N LEU A 83 27.66 8.38 -1.99
CA LEU A 83 27.43 9.46 -1.05
C LEU A 83 26.14 10.23 -1.38
N ILE A 84 25.92 10.56 -2.66
CA ILE A 84 24.67 11.21 -3.09
C ILE A 84 23.46 10.31 -2.78
N ALA A 85 23.54 9.01 -3.07
CA ALA A 85 22.48 8.05 -2.76
C ALA A 85 22.16 7.99 -1.25
N VAL A 86 23.19 8.03 -0.38
CA VAL A 86 23.04 8.10 1.07
C VAL A 86 22.30 9.38 1.49
N LEU A 87 22.73 10.54 0.98
CA LEU A 87 22.13 11.83 1.31
C LEU A 87 20.67 11.92 0.84
N VAL A 88 20.38 11.43 -0.37
CA VAL A 88 19.02 11.44 -0.93
C VAL A 88 18.12 10.45 -0.18
N ALA A 89 18.51 9.18 -0.04
CA ALA A 89 17.67 8.18 0.65
C ALA A 89 17.47 8.53 2.13
N GLY A 90 18.54 8.88 2.83
CA GLY A 90 18.50 9.25 4.24
C GLY A 90 17.73 10.55 4.48
N GLY A 91 17.98 11.58 3.65
CA GLY A 91 17.32 12.88 3.75
C GLY A 91 15.82 12.81 3.50
N LEU A 92 15.39 12.12 2.43
CA LEU A 92 13.97 11.97 2.11
C LEU A 92 13.24 11.14 3.17
N ALA A 93 13.84 10.06 3.67
CA ALA A 93 13.22 9.24 4.72
C ALA A 93 13.12 9.99 6.06
N ALA A 94 14.16 10.73 6.45
CA ALA A 94 14.12 11.59 7.64
C ALA A 94 13.05 12.68 7.51
N TYR A 95 12.98 13.36 6.36
CA TYR A 95 11.98 14.38 6.09
C TYR A 95 10.57 13.81 6.10
N ALA A 96 10.35 12.64 5.51
CA ALA A 96 9.04 12.02 5.46
C ALA A 96 8.52 11.68 6.87
N VAL A 97 9.40 11.37 7.82
CA VAL A 97 9.02 11.21 9.24
C VAL A 97 8.76 12.56 9.92
N ASP A 98 9.62 13.58 9.74
CA ASP A 98 9.41 14.91 10.35
C ASP A 98 8.11 15.57 9.86
N SER A 99 7.87 15.53 8.55
CA SER A 99 6.64 16.06 7.92
C SER A 99 5.40 15.28 8.33
N GLY A 100 5.55 14.01 8.71
CA GLY A 100 4.46 13.10 9.02
C GLY A 100 3.85 12.41 7.79
N GLN A 101 4.58 12.38 6.66
CA GLN A 101 4.23 11.58 5.48
C GLN A 101 4.36 10.06 5.72
N ILE A 102 5.27 9.64 6.60
CA ILE A 102 5.33 8.28 7.13
C ILE A 102 4.92 8.30 8.60
N ARG A 103 4.06 7.36 8.99
CA ARG A 103 3.91 6.95 10.38
C ARG A 103 4.79 5.72 10.60
N MET A 104 5.76 5.83 11.51
CA MET A 104 6.53 4.66 11.92
C MET A 104 5.62 3.72 12.70
N THR A 105 5.47 2.49 12.22
CA THR A 105 4.85 1.41 12.99
C THR A 105 5.93 0.76 13.86
N PRO A 106 5.64 0.42 15.13
CA PRO A 106 6.65 -0.11 16.06
C PRO A 106 7.11 -1.54 15.74
N TYR A 107 6.70 -2.10 14.59
CA TYR A 107 6.84 -3.51 14.26
C TYR A 107 7.63 -3.80 12.98
N SER A 108 8.05 -2.77 12.22
CA SER A 108 8.73 -2.98 10.93
C SER A 108 9.99 -2.13 10.77
N VAL A 109 11.06 -2.75 10.28
CA VAL A 109 12.27 -2.08 9.79
C VAL A 109 12.03 -1.41 8.44
N LEU A 110 11.10 -1.96 7.65
CA LEU A 110 10.72 -1.43 6.35
C LEU A 110 9.73 -0.28 6.55
N PRO A 111 10.07 0.96 6.16
CA PRO A 111 9.13 2.07 6.26
C PRO A 111 7.96 1.84 5.31
N GLU A 112 6.78 2.34 5.67
CA GLU A 112 5.58 2.26 4.84
C GLU A 112 5.34 3.59 4.10
N GLY A 113 4.61 3.53 2.98
CA GLY A 113 4.15 4.72 2.26
C GLY A 113 4.89 5.04 0.95
N ALA A 114 4.39 6.06 0.25
CA ALA A 114 4.80 6.40 -1.12
C ALA A 114 6.28 6.79 -1.25
N VAL A 115 6.91 7.28 -0.18
CA VAL A 115 8.31 7.71 -0.19
C VAL A 115 9.29 6.57 -0.41
N ILE A 116 8.95 5.34 -0.01
CA ILE A 116 9.82 4.17 -0.22
C ILE A 116 9.86 3.79 -1.70
N LEU A 117 8.70 3.83 -2.36
CA LEU A 117 8.62 3.70 -3.81
C LEU A 117 9.36 4.85 -4.51
N ALA A 118 9.26 6.07 -3.99
CA ALA A 118 9.95 7.24 -4.53
C ALA A 118 11.47 7.15 -4.40
N ILE A 119 12.00 6.72 -3.26
CA ILE A 119 13.44 6.50 -3.06
C ILE A 119 13.94 5.41 -4.01
N ALA A 120 13.22 4.29 -4.10
CA ALA A 120 13.54 3.22 -5.05
C ALA A 120 13.58 3.74 -6.50
N ALA A 121 12.56 4.48 -6.92
CA ALA A 121 12.47 5.05 -8.26
C ALA A 121 13.56 6.11 -8.51
N LEU A 122 13.82 7.00 -7.56
CA LEU A 122 14.87 8.03 -7.64
C LEU A 122 16.24 7.41 -7.80
N LEU A 123 16.56 6.39 -7.00
CA LEU A 123 17.85 5.73 -7.07
C LEU A 123 17.98 4.89 -8.34
N PHE A 124 16.90 4.22 -8.77
CA PHE A 124 16.91 3.49 -10.03
C PHE A 124 17.11 4.43 -11.23
N ILE A 125 16.28 5.48 -11.36
CA ILE A 125 16.38 6.44 -12.47
C ILE A 125 17.72 7.18 -12.40
N GLY A 126 18.09 7.70 -11.22
CA GLY A 126 19.34 8.42 -11.01
C GLY A 126 20.57 7.58 -11.33
N HIS A 127 20.60 6.31 -10.91
CA HIS A 127 21.69 5.41 -11.26
C HIS A 127 21.80 5.20 -12.77
N HIS A 128 20.68 5.05 -13.46
CA HIS A 128 20.66 4.91 -14.93
C HIS A 128 20.89 6.22 -15.68
N LEU A 129 20.79 7.38 -15.04
CA LEU A 129 21.27 8.64 -15.61
C LEU A 129 22.79 8.80 -15.45
N VAL A 130 23.32 8.39 -14.28
CA VAL A 130 24.73 8.58 -13.89
C VAL A 130 25.67 7.53 -14.48
N GLN A 131 25.34 6.24 -14.40
CA GLN A 131 26.23 5.16 -14.85
C GLN A 131 26.54 5.24 -16.36
N PRO A 132 25.54 5.28 -17.27
CA PRO A 132 25.80 5.39 -18.71
C PRO A 132 26.59 6.65 -19.08
N ALA A 133 26.30 7.78 -18.42
CA ALA A 133 27.03 9.03 -18.60
C ALA A 133 28.52 8.88 -18.20
N GLU A 134 28.79 8.17 -17.10
CA GLU A 134 30.14 7.86 -16.64
C GLU A 134 30.88 6.92 -17.60
N MET A 135 30.20 5.85 -18.06
CA MET A 135 30.73 4.88 -19.02
C MET A 135 31.14 5.55 -20.34
N GLU A 136 30.31 6.44 -20.88
CA GLU A 136 30.61 7.16 -22.12
C GLU A 136 31.48 8.41 -21.90
N ARG A 137 31.79 8.79 -20.65
CA ARG A 137 32.47 10.03 -20.27
C ARG A 137 31.81 11.28 -20.86
N ARG A 138 30.49 11.32 -20.85
CA ARG A 138 29.65 12.41 -21.37
C ARG A 138 28.70 12.90 -20.28
N PRO A 139 28.28 14.17 -20.29
CA PRO A 139 27.29 14.67 -19.32
C PRO A 139 25.92 13.99 -19.51
N ILE A 140 25.56 13.68 -20.75
CA ILE A 140 24.37 12.91 -21.13
C ILE A 140 24.84 11.85 -22.13
N ALA A 141 24.58 10.57 -21.84
CA ALA A 141 24.95 9.46 -22.71
C ALA A 141 24.03 9.37 -23.93
N ARG A 142 24.43 8.57 -24.92
CA ARG A 142 23.54 8.21 -26.03
C ARG A 142 22.34 7.41 -25.53
N PHE A 143 21.19 7.61 -26.18
CA PHE A 143 19.96 6.89 -25.83
C PHE A 143 20.12 5.36 -25.88
N THR A 144 20.85 4.84 -26.87
CA THR A 144 21.16 3.40 -26.98
C THR A 144 21.78 2.85 -25.70
N THR A 145 22.75 3.58 -25.13
CA THR A 145 23.45 3.18 -23.90
C THR A 145 22.54 3.30 -22.68
N TYR A 146 21.71 4.34 -22.61
CA TYR A 146 20.67 4.43 -21.57
C TYR A 146 19.69 3.26 -21.64
N PHE A 147 19.20 2.94 -22.83
CA PHE A 147 18.26 1.86 -23.06
C PHE A 147 18.88 0.50 -22.70
N ASP A 148 20.09 0.22 -23.20
CA ASP A 148 20.78 -1.04 -22.94
C ASP A 148 21.05 -1.29 -21.47
N GLU A 149 21.64 -0.32 -20.78
CA GLU A 149 22.00 -0.47 -19.37
C GLU A 149 20.77 -0.53 -18.47
N THR A 150 19.74 0.28 -18.74
CA THR A 150 18.49 0.28 -17.95
C THR A 150 17.75 -1.04 -18.05
N TRP A 151 17.59 -1.58 -19.26
CA TRP A 151 16.89 -2.86 -19.43
C TRP A 151 17.74 -4.04 -18.97
N LYS A 152 19.07 -3.98 -19.12
CA LYS A 152 19.98 -4.99 -18.56
C LYS A 152 19.78 -5.09 -17.04
N HIS A 153 19.86 -3.96 -16.34
CA HIS A 153 19.69 -3.95 -14.88
C HIS A 153 18.24 -4.24 -14.45
N GLY A 154 17.23 -3.83 -15.22
CA GLY A 154 15.83 -4.20 -14.96
C GLY A 154 15.62 -5.72 -14.98
N VAL A 155 16.12 -6.40 -16.02
CA VAL A 155 16.08 -7.87 -16.11
C VAL A 155 16.93 -8.51 -15.01
N GLN A 156 18.11 -7.96 -14.74
CA GLN A 156 19.00 -8.45 -13.68
C GLN A 156 18.33 -8.39 -12.30
N LEU A 157 17.66 -7.28 -11.99
CA LEU A 157 16.90 -7.09 -10.75
C LEU A 157 15.77 -8.12 -10.64
N GLY A 158 14.99 -8.30 -11.71
CA GLY A 158 13.91 -9.30 -11.76
C GLY A 158 14.42 -10.75 -11.57
N LEU A 159 15.49 -11.13 -12.26
CA LEU A 159 16.11 -12.45 -12.11
C LEU A 159 16.70 -12.65 -10.72
N SER A 160 17.30 -11.61 -10.13
CA SER A 160 17.86 -11.67 -8.78
C SER A 160 16.79 -11.81 -7.71
N ALA A 161 15.66 -11.11 -7.86
CA ALA A 161 14.50 -11.26 -7.00
C ALA A 161 13.88 -12.67 -7.13
N LEU A 162 13.70 -13.17 -8.36
CA LEU A 162 13.18 -14.51 -8.60
C LEU A 162 14.07 -15.60 -7.99
N PHE A 163 15.39 -15.49 -8.18
CA PHE A 163 16.34 -16.43 -7.59
C PHE A 163 16.31 -16.41 -6.06
N THR A 164 16.23 -15.22 -5.46
CA THR A 164 16.11 -15.06 -4.00
C THR A 164 14.78 -15.66 -3.48
N GLY A 165 13.68 -15.46 -4.21
CA GLY A 165 12.39 -16.08 -3.90
C GLY A 165 12.42 -17.61 -4.03
N ALA A 166 13.04 -18.14 -5.07
CA ALA A 166 13.22 -19.58 -5.25
C ALA A 166 14.09 -20.21 -4.14
N PHE A 167 15.13 -19.50 -3.70
CA PHE A 167 15.92 -19.89 -2.53
C PHE A 167 15.05 -20.01 -1.27
N TRP A 168 14.20 -19.03 -0.98
CA TRP A 168 13.28 -19.10 0.17
C TRP A 168 12.24 -20.21 0.03
N LEU A 169 11.71 -20.43 -1.18
CA LEU A 169 10.80 -21.54 -1.45
C LEU A 169 11.43 -22.90 -1.13
N LEU A 170 12.69 -23.10 -1.51
CA LEU A 170 13.44 -24.33 -1.18
C LEU A 170 13.69 -24.47 0.31
N LEU A 171 13.99 -23.37 1.03
CA LEU A 171 14.15 -23.40 2.49
C LEU A 171 12.84 -23.75 3.21
N HIS A 172 11.71 -23.18 2.79
CA HIS A 172 10.41 -23.54 3.37
C HIS A 172 10.00 -24.97 3.04
N LEU A 173 10.28 -25.46 1.83
CA LEU A 173 10.08 -26.86 1.48
C LEU A 173 10.94 -27.78 2.35
N ALA A 174 12.21 -27.44 2.54
CA ALA A 174 13.09 -28.17 3.46
C ALA A 174 12.51 -28.15 4.88
N SER A 175 12.12 -26.98 5.41
CA SER A 175 11.47 -26.86 6.72
C SER A 175 10.28 -27.83 6.83
N ALA A 176 9.34 -27.79 5.87
CA ALA A 176 8.17 -28.64 5.89
C ALA A 176 8.50 -30.15 5.84
N LEU A 177 9.46 -30.56 5.01
CA LEU A 177 9.90 -31.96 4.90
C LEU A 177 10.54 -32.47 6.19
N PHE A 178 11.38 -31.67 6.84
CA PHE A 178 12.04 -32.04 8.08
C PHE A 178 11.07 -32.00 9.29
N SER A 179 10.13 -31.06 9.31
CA SER A 179 9.08 -31.00 10.35
C SER A 179 8.17 -32.22 10.33
N MET A 180 7.90 -32.83 9.15
CA MET A 180 7.13 -34.08 9.06
C MET A 180 7.77 -35.27 9.80
N ILE A 181 9.09 -35.29 9.95
CA ILE A 181 9.83 -36.33 10.70
C ILE A 181 10.26 -35.85 12.09
N GLY A 182 9.68 -34.74 12.58
CA GLY A 182 9.91 -34.19 13.92
C GLY A 182 11.18 -33.34 14.06
N ILE A 183 11.81 -32.91 12.95
CA ILE A 183 13.01 -32.07 12.96
C ILE A 183 12.63 -30.60 12.69
N GLU A 184 12.47 -29.81 13.76
CA GLU A 184 12.12 -28.37 13.69
C GLU A 184 13.33 -27.44 13.54
N ALA A 185 14.56 -27.97 13.44
CA ALA A 185 15.78 -27.17 13.45
C ALA A 185 15.86 -26.17 12.28
N ILE A 186 15.40 -26.58 11.09
CA ILE A 186 15.40 -25.72 9.90
C ILE A 186 14.36 -24.62 10.07
N ASP A 187 13.16 -24.98 10.50
CA ASP A 187 12.08 -24.03 10.76
C ASP A 187 12.51 -22.94 11.72
N LYS A 188 13.02 -23.36 12.89
CA LYS A 188 13.55 -22.46 13.91
C LYS A 188 14.69 -21.61 13.41
N LEU A 189 15.51 -22.09 12.48
CA LEU A 189 16.62 -21.32 11.89
C LEU A 189 16.11 -20.26 10.91
N ILE A 190 15.22 -20.62 9.98
CA ILE A 190 14.77 -19.72 8.91
C ILE A 190 13.87 -18.60 9.42
N GLU A 191 13.18 -18.81 10.54
CA GLU A 191 12.41 -17.78 11.25
C GLU A 191 13.29 -16.76 11.98
N GLN A 192 14.57 -17.06 12.23
CA GLN A 192 15.43 -16.12 12.96
C GLN A 192 15.84 -14.94 12.10
N PRO A 193 15.65 -13.69 12.57
CA PRO A 193 16.11 -12.50 11.85
C PRO A 193 17.62 -12.47 11.60
N TRP A 194 18.43 -13.06 12.50
CA TRP A 194 19.89 -13.13 12.34
C TRP A 194 20.31 -14.03 11.18
N PHE A 195 19.46 -14.97 10.76
CA PHE A 195 19.65 -15.77 9.56
C PHE A 195 18.96 -15.13 8.35
N GLY A 196 17.68 -14.77 8.48
CA GLY A 196 16.84 -14.34 7.36
C GLY A 196 17.32 -13.07 6.65
N TRP A 197 17.75 -12.04 7.40
CA TRP A 197 18.26 -10.80 6.81
C TRP A 197 19.58 -11.00 6.05
N PRO A 198 20.65 -11.60 6.64
CA PRO A 198 21.86 -11.97 5.91
C PRO A 198 21.62 -12.92 4.75
N ALA A 199 20.84 -13.99 4.92
CA ALA A 199 20.59 -14.97 3.87
C ALA A 199 19.95 -14.31 2.65
N THR A 200 18.90 -13.51 2.84
CA THR A 200 18.20 -12.81 1.75
C THR A 200 19.13 -11.92 0.94
N THR A 201 19.90 -11.08 1.63
CA THR A 201 20.76 -10.06 1.00
C THR A 201 22.01 -10.66 0.35
N VAL A 202 22.61 -11.69 0.95
CA VAL A 202 23.72 -12.45 0.36
C VAL A 202 23.25 -13.22 -0.88
N MET A 203 22.11 -13.91 -0.81
CA MET A 203 21.59 -14.66 -1.96
C MET A 203 21.18 -13.71 -3.10
N PHE A 204 20.60 -12.55 -2.80
CA PHE A 204 20.34 -11.52 -3.79
C PHE A 204 21.64 -11.02 -4.45
N ALA A 205 22.67 -10.69 -3.67
CA ALA A 205 23.97 -10.26 -4.20
C ALA A 205 24.67 -11.36 -5.03
N ALA A 206 24.54 -12.63 -4.62
CA ALA A 206 25.03 -13.78 -5.37
C ALA A 206 24.31 -13.92 -6.71
N ALA A 207 22.99 -13.71 -6.74
CA ALA A 207 22.20 -13.72 -7.96
C ALA A 207 22.59 -12.60 -8.93
N VAL A 208 22.85 -11.39 -8.41
CA VAL A 208 23.39 -10.27 -9.20
C VAL A 208 24.74 -10.65 -9.82
N GLN A 209 25.65 -11.26 -9.05
CA GLN A 209 26.94 -11.73 -9.58
C GLN A 209 26.77 -12.80 -10.67
N LEU A 210 25.89 -13.79 -10.45
CA LEU A 210 25.65 -14.88 -11.39
C LEU A 210 25.07 -14.40 -12.72
N THR A 211 24.18 -13.41 -12.67
CA THR A 211 23.55 -12.81 -13.85
C THR A 211 24.51 -11.91 -14.61
N ASP A 212 25.40 -11.19 -13.93
CA ASP A 212 26.42 -10.32 -14.55
C ASP A 212 27.42 -11.13 -15.39
N VAL A 213 27.90 -12.26 -14.87
CA VAL A 213 28.85 -13.13 -15.60
C VAL A 213 28.21 -13.89 -16.76
N ARG A 214 26.87 -13.98 -16.80
CA ARG A 214 26.11 -14.64 -17.87
C ARG A 214 25.39 -13.62 -18.75
N ALA A 215 26.11 -12.64 -19.26
CA ALA A 215 25.57 -11.56 -20.09
C ALA A 215 24.72 -12.06 -21.28
N GLY A 216 25.05 -13.21 -21.87
CA GLY A 216 24.24 -13.84 -22.93
C GLY A 216 22.82 -14.22 -22.49
N LEU A 217 22.67 -14.76 -21.28
CA LEU A 217 21.36 -15.11 -20.70
C LEU A 217 20.52 -13.85 -20.48
N VAL A 218 21.11 -12.81 -19.89
CA VAL A 218 20.42 -11.54 -19.62
C VAL A 218 19.97 -10.88 -20.92
N ARG A 219 20.81 -10.88 -21.96
CA ARG A 219 20.44 -10.38 -23.29
C ARG A 219 19.26 -11.18 -23.87
N GLY A 220 19.32 -12.51 -23.83
CA GLY A 220 18.23 -13.37 -24.31
C GLY A 220 16.90 -13.10 -23.60
N VAL A 221 16.91 -13.05 -22.26
CA VAL A 221 15.71 -12.76 -21.45
C VAL A 221 15.17 -11.36 -21.78
N ARG A 222 16.04 -10.34 -21.85
CA ARG A 222 15.67 -8.99 -22.25
C ARG A 222 14.97 -8.97 -23.61
N THR A 223 15.55 -9.61 -24.62
CA THR A 223 14.97 -9.67 -25.97
C THR A 223 13.60 -10.33 -25.94
N VAL A 224 13.44 -11.46 -25.24
CA VAL A 224 12.14 -12.13 -25.12
C VAL A 224 11.12 -11.24 -24.40
N SER A 225 11.47 -10.68 -23.24
CA SER A 225 10.57 -9.82 -22.48
C SER A 225 10.13 -8.59 -23.26
N LEU A 226 11.06 -7.89 -23.92
CA LEU A 226 10.76 -6.73 -24.75
C LEU A 226 9.91 -7.10 -25.96
N THR A 227 10.17 -8.24 -26.59
CA THR A 227 9.37 -8.73 -27.72
C THR A 227 7.93 -9.00 -27.28
N LEU A 228 7.74 -9.72 -26.17
CA LEU A 228 6.41 -10.01 -25.63
C LEU A 228 5.66 -8.72 -25.27
N LEU A 229 6.32 -7.79 -24.57
CA LEU A 229 5.74 -6.48 -24.25
C LEU A 229 5.39 -5.68 -25.51
N ALA A 230 6.28 -5.63 -26.50
CA ALA A 230 6.02 -4.94 -27.76
C ALA A 230 4.76 -5.48 -28.45
N TRP A 231 4.54 -6.80 -28.44
CA TRP A 231 3.36 -7.41 -29.05
C TRP A 231 2.05 -7.23 -28.25
N LEU A 232 2.11 -6.76 -27.00
CA LEU A 232 0.93 -6.28 -26.29
C LEU A 232 0.51 -4.86 -26.71
N LEU A 233 1.40 -4.10 -27.37
CA LEU A 233 1.12 -2.73 -27.80
C LEU A 233 -0.07 -2.61 -28.76
N PRO A 234 -0.22 -3.43 -29.83
CA PRO A 234 -1.38 -3.35 -30.72
C PRO A 234 -2.71 -3.57 -29.97
N LEU A 235 -2.73 -4.51 -29.03
CA LEU A 235 -3.91 -4.76 -28.19
C LEU A 235 -4.21 -3.56 -27.29
N MET A 236 -3.19 -2.99 -26.64
CA MET A 236 -3.37 -1.81 -25.79
C MET A 236 -3.85 -0.59 -26.60
N VAL A 237 -3.33 -0.41 -27.81
CA VAL A 237 -3.78 0.63 -28.75
C VAL A 237 -5.24 0.43 -29.13
N LEU A 238 -5.66 -0.81 -29.42
CA LEU A 238 -7.06 -1.12 -29.72
C LEU A 238 -7.97 -0.79 -28.53
N ILE A 239 -7.58 -1.17 -27.32
CA ILE A 239 -8.33 -0.87 -26.09
C ILE A 239 -8.42 0.64 -25.86
N ALA A 240 -7.29 1.36 -25.95
CA ALA A 240 -7.22 2.80 -25.75
C ALA A 240 -8.04 3.57 -26.80
N ALA A 241 -7.90 3.20 -28.08
CA ALA A 241 -8.67 3.80 -29.17
C ALA A 241 -10.17 3.51 -29.00
N GLY A 242 -10.54 2.26 -28.74
CA GLY A 242 -11.93 1.87 -28.50
C GLY A 242 -12.54 2.64 -27.34
N PHE A 243 -11.84 2.73 -26.21
CA PHE A 243 -12.27 3.54 -25.07
C PHE A 243 -12.51 5.00 -25.47
N LEU A 244 -11.53 5.66 -26.10
CA LEU A 244 -11.66 7.07 -26.51
C LEU A 244 -12.79 7.29 -27.54
N LEU A 245 -12.94 6.38 -28.50
CA LEU A 245 -13.97 6.45 -29.53
C LEU A 245 -15.38 6.28 -28.96
N THR A 246 -15.54 5.57 -27.83
CA THR A 246 -16.86 5.45 -27.17
C THR A 246 -17.29 6.68 -26.39
N LEU A 247 -16.34 7.53 -25.95
CA LEU A 247 -16.64 8.68 -25.09
C LEU A 247 -17.60 9.71 -25.72
N PRO A 248 -17.47 10.10 -27.01
CA PRO A 248 -18.42 11.01 -27.65
C PRO A 248 -19.87 10.51 -27.65
N PHE A 249 -20.09 9.18 -27.65
CA PHE A 249 -21.41 8.57 -27.69
C PHE A 249 -22.01 8.30 -26.31
N LYS A 250 -21.16 7.98 -25.32
CA LYS A 250 -21.57 7.64 -23.95
C LYS A 250 -21.56 8.84 -23.00
N GLY A 251 -20.88 9.92 -23.38
CA GLY A 251 -20.67 11.09 -22.53
C GLY A 251 -19.55 10.87 -21.50
N LEU A 252 -19.07 11.97 -20.93
CA LEU A 252 -17.99 11.94 -19.93
C LEU A 252 -18.50 11.66 -18.51
N ASP A 253 -19.81 11.78 -18.25
CA ASP A 253 -20.36 11.63 -16.90
C ASP A 253 -20.16 10.23 -16.32
N LEU A 254 -20.26 9.21 -17.16
CA LEU A 254 -19.99 7.81 -16.80
C LEU A 254 -18.54 7.63 -16.33
N LEU A 255 -17.59 8.35 -16.93
CA LEU A 255 -16.19 8.29 -16.55
C LEU A 255 -16.01 8.82 -15.11
N TRP A 256 -16.63 9.95 -14.80
CA TRP A 256 -16.48 10.62 -13.50
C TRP A 256 -17.20 9.93 -12.35
N ALA A 257 -18.29 9.23 -12.65
CA ALA A 257 -19.05 8.44 -11.68
C ALA A 257 -18.21 7.35 -11.00
N THR A 258 -17.20 6.80 -11.70
CA THR A 258 -16.34 5.71 -11.18
C THR A 258 -15.45 6.10 -9.99
N LYS A 259 -15.28 7.41 -9.72
CA LYS A 259 -14.34 7.97 -8.71
C LYS A 259 -12.86 7.57 -8.89
N LYS A 260 -12.51 6.75 -9.89
CA LYS A 260 -11.16 6.25 -10.16
C LYS A 260 -10.63 6.61 -11.55
N ALA A 261 -11.37 7.42 -12.32
CA ALA A 261 -11.04 7.80 -13.69
C ALA A 261 -9.57 8.24 -13.88
N ALA A 262 -9.10 9.19 -13.07
CA ALA A 262 -7.73 9.70 -13.18
C ALA A 262 -6.68 8.59 -13.03
N ALA A 263 -6.82 7.72 -12.03
CA ALA A 263 -5.89 6.63 -11.76
C ALA A 263 -5.88 5.59 -12.89
N LEU A 264 -7.05 5.25 -13.43
CA LEU A 264 -7.16 4.32 -14.57
C LEU A 264 -6.55 4.91 -15.84
N LEU A 265 -6.83 6.19 -16.14
CA LEU A 265 -6.29 6.87 -17.31
C LEU A 265 -4.77 7.05 -17.23
N LEU A 266 -4.24 7.42 -16.07
CA LEU A 266 -2.79 7.53 -15.86
C LEU A 266 -2.11 6.16 -15.96
N THR A 267 -2.72 5.11 -15.43
CA THR A 267 -2.23 3.73 -15.58
C THR A 267 -2.23 3.31 -17.05
N ALA A 268 -3.30 3.60 -17.81
CA ALA A 268 -3.35 3.33 -19.25
C ALA A 268 -2.28 4.13 -20.02
N GLY A 269 -2.07 5.40 -19.66
CA GLY A 269 -0.99 6.23 -20.21
C GLY A 269 0.40 5.66 -19.92
N ALA A 270 0.65 5.23 -18.69
CA ALA A 270 1.90 4.58 -18.31
C ALA A 270 2.13 3.27 -19.09
N ALA A 271 1.08 2.46 -19.27
CA ALA A 271 1.15 1.25 -20.09
C ALA A 271 1.50 1.59 -21.55
N LEU A 272 0.84 2.59 -22.16
CA LEU A 272 1.18 3.05 -23.51
C LEU A 272 2.64 3.49 -23.61
N ILE A 273 3.15 4.23 -22.61
CA ILE A 273 4.56 4.67 -22.59
C ILE A 273 5.49 3.46 -22.56
N VAL A 274 5.30 2.52 -21.61
CA VAL A 274 6.16 1.33 -21.46
C VAL A 274 6.12 0.45 -22.71
N LEU A 275 4.93 0.17 -23.24
CA LEU A 275 4.76 -0.69 -24.41
C LEU A 275 5.30 -0.03 -25.70
N THR A 276 5.18 1.29 -25.83
CA THR A 276 5.79 2.05 -26.94
C THR A 276 7.31 1.97 -26.88
N ASN A 277 7.91 2.09 -25.70
CA ASN A 277 9.35 1.89 -25.52
C ASN A 277 9.79 0.45 -25.80
N ALA A 278 8.98 -0.53 -25.44
CA ALA A 278 9.28 -1.93 -25.75
C ALA A 278 9.28 -2.19 -27.26
N ALA A 279 8.37 -1.55 -28.01
CA ALA A 279 8.34 -1.62 -29.46
C ALA A 279 9.46 -0.80 -30.14
N TYR A 280 9.83 0.35 -29.56
CA TYR A 280 10.89 1.22 -30.08
C TYR A 280 12.31 0.65 -29.87
N GLN A 281 12.50 -0.01 -28.73
CA GLN A 281 13.77 -0.51 -28.25
C GLN A 281 14.88 0.56 -28.16
N ASP A 282 16.06 0.31 -28.73
CA ASP A 282 17.21 1.21 -28.75
C ASP A 282 17.19 2.21 -29.93
N GLY A 283 16.20 2.08 -30.83
CA GLY A 283 16.03 2.97 -31.98
C GLY A 283 17.01 2.75 -33.13
N THR A 284 17.77 1.64 -33.15
CA THR A 284 18.68 1.31 -34.27
C THR A 284 17.96 0.64 -35.42
N GLU A 285 16.96 -0.19 -35.12
CA GLU A 285 16.17 -0.92 -36.10
C GLU A 285 14.69 -0.54 -36.03
N ARG A 286 14.05 -0.50 -37.20
CA ARG A 286 12.61 -0.27 -37.27
C ARG A 286 11.89 -1.59 -36.98
N PRO A 287 10.93 -1.64 -36.03
CA PRO A 287 10.19 -2.86 -35.75
C PRO A 287 9.25 -3.23 -36.91
N ALA A 288 8.67 -4.43 -36.83
CA ALA A 288 7.65 -4.90 -37.77
C ALA A 288 6.55 -3.85 -37.98
N ALA A 289 6.00 -3.78 -39.20
CA ALA A 289 5.08 -2.71 -39.61
C ALA A 289 3.88 -2.53 -38.66
N VAL A 290 3.33 -3.64 -38.14
CA VAL A 290 2.22 -3.63 -37.16
C VAL A 290 2.63 -2.90 -35.87
N LEU A 291 3.80 -3.22 -35.32
CA LEU A 291 4.32 -2.57 -34.12
C LEU A 291 4.69 -1.11 -34.39
N ALA A 292 5.24 -0.83 -35.57
CA ALA A 292 5.61 0.52 -35.97
C ALA A 292 4.40 1.46 -36.06
N TRP A 293 3.27 0.97 -36.58
CA TRP A 293 2.00 1.69 -36.61
C TRP A 293 1.37 1.77 -35.23
N ALA A 294 1.37 0.69 -34.46
CA ALA A 294 0.84 0.68 -33.11
C ALA A 294 1.56 1.72 -32.22
N ALA A 295 2.89 1.80 -32.26
CA ALA A 295 3.67 2.81 -31.54
C ALA A 295 3.34 4.24 -31.98
N ARG A 296 3.15 4.47 -33.29
CA ARG A 296 2.78 5.79 -33.82
C ARG A 296 1.38 6.21 -33.36
N ILE A 297 0.41 5.30 -33.39
CA ILE A 297 -0.94 5.54 -32.89
C ILE A 297 -0.92 5.74 -31.36
N ALA A 298 -0.19 4.91 -30.62
CA ALA A 298 -0.04 5.04 -29.17
C ALA A 298 0.49 6.42 -28.76
N GLY A 299 1.50 6.94 -29.49
CA GLY A 299 2.03 8.28 -29.26
C GLY A 299 0.98 9.40 -29.44
N LEU A 300 0.02 9.20 -30.34
CA LEU A 300 -1.10 10.13 -30.53
C LEU A 300 -2.21 9.95 -29.48
N LEU A 301 -2.56 8.71 -29.12
CA LEU A 301 -3.60 8.40 -28.13
C LEU A 301 -3.20 8.81 -26.70
N LEU A 302 -1.90 8.88 -26.40
CA LEU A 302 -1.41 9.30 -25.09
C LEU A 302 -1.83 10.73 -24.73
N ALA A 303 -1.94 11.63 -25.72
CA ALA A 303 -2.36 13.02 -25.52
C ALA A 303 -3.80 13.15 -25.00
N PRO A 304 -4.85 12.67 -25.68
CA PRO A 304 -6.22 12.75 -25.17
C PRO A 304 -6.40 11.99 -23.85
N ILE A 305 -5.72 10.85 -23.63
CA ILE A 305 -5.75 10.15 -22.34
C ILE A 305 -5.21 11.03 -21.22
N THR A 306 -4.07 11.69 -21.45
CA THR A 306 -3.45 12.57 -20.46
C THR A 306 -4.30 13.81 -20.18
N VAL A 307 -4.91 14.39 -21.22
CA VAL A 307 -5.85 15.52 -21.07
C VAL A 307 -7.05 15.11 -20.22
N LEU A 308 -7.66 13.95 -20.49
CA LEU A 308 -8.77 13.45 -19.69
C LEU A 308 -8.37 13.17 -18.24
N ALA A 309 -7.17 12.63 -18.00
CA ALA A 309 -6.65 12.43 -16.65
C ALA A 309 -6.44 13.74 -15.90
N GLY A 310 -5.85 14.75 -16.56
CA GLY A 310 -5.68 16.08 -16.01
C GLY A 310 -7.01 16.76 -15.69
N TYR A 311 -7.99 16.64 -16.60
CA TYR A 311 -9.34 17.15 -16.39
C TYR A 311 -10.05 16.44 -15.22
N ALA A 312 -9.87 15.13 -15.07
CA ALA A 312 -10.41 14.35 -13.96
C ALA A 312 -9.88 14.83 -12.60
N ILE A 313 -8.57 15.07 -12.51
CA ILE A 313 -7.92 15.60 -11.31
C ILE A 313 -8.41 17.02 -11.04
N TRP A 314 -8.42 17.88 -12.07
CA TRP A 314 -8.87 19.26 -11.96
C TRP A 314 -10.29 19.37 -11.41
N LEU A 315 -11.24 18.57 -11.93
CA LEU A 315 -12.62 18.53 -11.42
C LEU A 315 -12.67 18.26 -9.92
N ARG A 316 -11.89 17.28 -9.44
CA ARG A 316 -11.86 16.91 -8.02
C ARG A 316 -11.18 17.96 -7.16
N VAL A 317 -10.11 18.59 -7.64
CA VAL A 317 -9.45 19.70 -6.94
C VAL A 317 -10.38 20.91 -6.85
N ASN A 318 -11.09 21.25 -7.93
CA ASN A 318 -12.04 22.35 -7.91
C ASN A 318 -13.18 22.09 -6.91
N GLN A 319 -13.77 20.88 -6.96
CA GLN A 319 -14.88 20.49 -6.10
C GLN A 319 -14.51 20.35 -4.62
N TYR A 320 -13.41 19.65 -4.30
CA TYR A 320 -13.10 19.21 -2.93
C TYR A 320 -11.77 19.75 -2.38
N GLY A 321 -11.02 20.53 -3.15
CA GLY A 321 -9.69 21.03 -2.79
C GLY A 321 -8.59 20.00 -3.02
N LEU A 322 -7.35 20.38 -2.67
CA LEU A 322 -6.21 19.48 -2.71
C LEU A 322 -6.25 18.49 -1.54
N THR A 323 -5.89 17.25 -1.85
CA THR A 323 -5.52 16.19 -0.91
C THR A 323 -4.18 15.60 -1.35
N PRO A 324 -3.45 14.88 -0.50
CA PRO A 324 -2.17 14.31 -0.87
C PRO A 324 -2.25 13.45 -2.15
N GLU A 325 -3.30 12.66 -2.31
CA GLU A 325 -3.54 11.82 -3.49
C GLU A 325 -3.71 12.64 -4.76
N ARG A 326 -4.38 13.80 -4.67
CA ARG A 326 -4.57 14.70 -5.82
C ARG A 326 -3.29 15.44 -6.18
N VAL A 327 -2.42 15.72 -5.20
CA VAL A 327 -1.07 16.26 -5.47
C VAL A 327 -0.23 15.21 -6.20
N TYR A 328 -0.19 13.95 -5.72
CA TYR A 328 0.47 12.86 -6.43
C TYR A 328 -0.10 12.65 -7.84
N GLY A 329 -1.42 12.64 -7.98
CA GLY A 329 -2.09 12.53 -9.27
C GLY A 329 -1.74 13.68 -10.22
N SER A 330 -1.68 14.92 -9.72
CA SER A 330 -1.27 16.09 -10.50
C SER A 330 0.19 15.98 -10.97
N ALA A 331 1.08 15.49 -10.11
CA ALA A 331 2.47 15.23 -10.48
C ALA A 331 2.59 14.15 -11.56
N CYS A 332 1.81 13.07 -11.47
CA CYS A 332 1.72 12.06 -12.52
C CYS A 332 1.20 12.64 -13.84
N VAL A 333 0.22 13.55 -13.80
CA VAL A 333 -0.28 14.25 -15.00
C VAL A 333 0.82 15.11 -15.62
N VAL A 334 1.63 15.82 -14.84
CA VAL A 334 2.77 16.61 -15.35
C VAL A 334 3.77 15.71 -16.08
N VAL A 335 4.14 14.57 -15.49
CA VAL A 335 5.05 13.61 -16.14
C VAL A 335 4.41 13.02 -17.40
N ALA A 336 3.15 12.58 -17.33
CA ALA A 336 2.42 12.04 -18.47
C ALA A 336 2.29 13.08 -19.61
N ALA A 337 2.10 14.36 -19.29
CA ALA A 337 1.97 15.43 -20.28
C ALA A 337 3.27 15.64 -21.06
N GLY A 338 4.42 15.59 -20.38
CA GLY A 338 5.72 15.64 -21.05
C GLY A 338 5.93 14.49 -22.03
N TYR A 339 5.59 13.26 -21.62
CA TYR A 339 5.59 12.10 -22.52
C TYR A 339 4.59 12.22 -23.66
N ALA A 340 3.35 12.67 -23.39
CA ALA A 340 2.31 12.86 -24.40
C ALA A 340 2.75 13.83 -25.49
N ILE A 341 3.33 14.98 -25.11
CA ILE A 341 3.85 15.97 -26.04
C ILE A 341 5.00 15.35 -26.86
N GLY A 342 6.00 14.78 -26.20
CA GLY A 342 7.16 14.24 -26.90
C GLY A 342 6.83 13.06 -27.82
N TYR A 343 5.89 12.20 -27.43
CA TYR A 343 5.51 11.02 -28.22
C TYR A 343 4.58 11.42 -29.36
N ALA A 344 3.69 12.39 -29.17
CA ALA A 344 2.91 12.96 -30.26
C ALA A 344 3.83 13.65 -31.29
N LEU A 345 4.82 14.43 -30.84
CA LEU A 345 5.83 15.01 -31.72
C LEU A 345 6.62 13.94 -32.47
N ALA A 346 7.05 12.87 -31.79
CA ALA A 346 7.71 11.74 -32.43
C ALA A 346 6.80 11.04 -33.45
N ALA A 347 5.51 10.95 -33.16
CA ALA A 347 4.50 10.32 -34.01
C ALA A 347 4.08 11.19 -35.19
N LEU A 348 4.39 12.48 -35.22
CA LEU A 348 4.02 13.39 -36.31
C LEU A 348 5.22 13.84 -37.14
N LYS A 349 6.41 13.94 -36.54
CA LYS A 349 7.60 14.48 -37.19
C LYS A 349 8.04 13.61 -38.40
N PRO A 350 8.37 14.22 -39.56
CA PRO A 350 8.98 13.51 -40.67
C PRO A 350 10.46 13.19 -40.39
N GLY A 351 10.99 12.16 -41.05
CA GLY A 351 12.39 11.73 -40.94
C GLY A 351 12.55 10.35 -40.29
N ALA A 352 13.61 10.17 -39.51
CA ALA A 352 13.88 8.92 -38.81
C ALA A 352 12.69 8.53 -37.91
N TRP A 353 12.23 7.30 -38.06
CA TRP A 353 10.99 6.83 -37.43
C TRP A 353 11.03 7.01 -35.91
N MET A 354 10.08 7.80 -35.38
CA MET A 354 9.87 8.07 -33.95
C MET A 354 11.09 8.60 -33.17
N LYS A 355 12.12 9.12 -33.84
CA LYS A 355 13.38 9.54 -33.21
C LYS A 355 13.26 10.56 -32.05
N PRO A 356 12.31 11.52 -32.03
CA PRO A 356 12.14 12.42 -30.88
C PRO A 356 11.78 11.73 -29.56
N LEU A 357 11.37 10.46 -29.60
CA LEU A 357 11.11 9.64 -28.41
C LEU A 357 12.35 9.51 -27.53
N GLU A 358 13.54 9.40 -28.12
CA GLU A 358 14.81 9.29 -27.39
C GLU A 358 15.07 10.49 -26.48
N ALA A 359 15.00 11.69 -27.06
CA ALA A 359 15.20 12.94 -26.32
C ALA A 359 14.09 13.14 -25.27
N THR A 360 12.86 12.73 -25.59
CA THR A 360 11.72 12.77 -24.65
C THR A 360 12.00 11.90 -23.44
N ASN A 361 12.41 10.64 -23.62
CA ASN A 361 12.69 9.73 -22.51
C ASN A 361 13.79 10.25 -21.60
N ILE A 362 14.89 10.75 -22.18
CA ILE A 362 16.00 11.31 -21.40
C ILE A 362 15.52 12.53 -20.62
N ALA A 363 14.84 13.48 -21.27
CA ALA A 363 14.32 14.67 -20.61
C ALA A 363 13.32 14.30 -19.49
N MET A 364 12.41 13.37 -19.76
CA MET A 364 11.40 12.94 -18.80
C MET A 364 11.97 12.15 -17.63
N ALA A 365 13.12 11.48 -17.79
CA ALA A 365 13.85 10.89 -16.66
C ALA A 365 14.35 11.97 -15.70
N PHE A 366 14.92 13.08 -16.19
CA PHE A 366 15.30 14.22 -15.35
C PHE A 366 14.09 14.90 -14.71
N VAL A 367 13.00 15.09 -15.46
CA VAL A 367 11.76 15.65 -14.93
C VAL A 367 11.18 14.76 -13.82
N ALA A 368 11.16 13.43 -14.01
CA ALA A 368 10.69 12.49 -13.00
C ALA A 368 11.52 12.58 -11.71
N VAL A 369 12.86 12.66 -11.82
CA VAL A 369 13.74 12.89 -10.66
C VAL A 369 13.41 14.20 -9.96
N ALA A 370 13.26 15.30 -10.71
CA ALA A 370 12.94 16.61 -10.14
C ALA A 370 11.58 16.61 -9.43
N VAL A 371 10.56 15.99 -10.04
CA VAL A 371 9.21 15.87 -9.47
C VAL A 371 9.21 15.03 -8.20
N LEU A 372 9.90 13.88 -8.19
CA LEU A 372 10.00 13.04 -7.00
C LEU A 372 10.74 13.76 -5.87
N LEU A 373 11.86 14.44 -6.16
CA LEU A 373 12.56 15.25 -5.17
C LEU A 373 11.68 16.39 -4.63
N ALA A 374 10.87 17.02 -5.47
CA ALA A 374 9.97 18.08 -5.04
C ALA A 374 8.87 17.56 -4.10
N LEU A 375 8.22 16.44 -4.44
CA LEU A 375 7.12 15.85 -3.66
C LEU A 375 7.54 15.37 -2.27
N PHE A 376 8.75 14.82 -2.16
CA PHE A 376 9.26 14.25 -0.91
C PHE A 376 10.22 15.19 -0.18
N SER A 377 10.13 16.50 -0.46
CA SER A 377 10.87 17.56 0.23
C SER A 377 9.96 18.74 0.57
N PRO A 378 10.44 19.74 1.32
CA PRO A 378 9.66 20.96 1.59
C PRO A 378 9.19 21.74 0.34
N LEU A 379 9.67 21.42 -0.86
CA LEU A 379 9.35 22.18 -2.07
C LEU A 379 7.89 21.97 -2.53
N ALA A 380 7.42 20.71 -2.55
CA ALA A 380 6.09 20.35 -3.02
C ALA A 380 5.43 19.24 -2.18
N ASP A 381 5.72 19.22 -0.88
CA ASP A 381 5.11 18.30 0.09
C ASP A 381 3.57 18.24 -0.04
N PRO A 382 3.01 17.08 -0.42
CA PRO A 382 1.57 16.89 -0.61
C PRO A 382 0.71 17.27 0.58
N ALA A 383 1.15 16.98 1.81
CA ALA A 383 0.40 17.32 3.01
C ALA A 383 0.37 18.84 3.21
N ARG A 384 1.52 19.51 3.05
CA ARG A 384 1.63 20.98 3.18
C ARG A 384 0.80 21.72 2.13
N LEU A 385 0.85 21.28 0.87
CA LEU A 385 0.05 21.86 -0.21
C LEU A 385 -1.45 21.66 0.04
N SER A 386 -1.85 20.48 0.52
CA SER A 386 -3.25 20.18 0.84
C SER A 386 -3.77 21.02 2.00
N VAL A 387 -3.03 21.11 3.12
CA VAL A 387 -3.40 21.95 4.26
C VAL A 387 -3.55 23.41 3.84
N LYS A 388 -2.59 23.93 3.06
CA LYS A 388 -2.63 25.31 2.57
C LYS A 388 -3.90 25.57 1.75
N ASP A 389 -4.26 24.67 0.85
CA ASP A 389 -5.48 24.80 0.05
C ASP A 389 -6.75 24.70 0.90
N GLN A 390 -6.84 23.70 1.79
CA GLN A 390 -8.01 23.51 2.65
C GLN A 390 -8.25 24.72 3.56
N VAL A 391 -7.21 25.23 4.23
CA VAL A 391 -7.30 26.43 5.07
C VAL A 391 -7.67 27.66 4.25
N ALA A 392 -7.12 27.84 3.06
CA ALA A 392 -7.49 28.94 2.17
C ALA A 392 -8.96 28.87 1.73
N ARG A 393 -9.49 27.66 1.50
CA ARG A 393 -10.90 27.45 1.15
C ARG A 393 -11.82 27.77 2.32
N LEU A 394 -11.44 27.41 3.54
CA LEU A 394 -12.18 27.79 4.76
C LEU A 394 -12.18 29.31 4.94
N ALA A 395 -11.02 29.95 4.85
CA ALA A 395 -10.88 31.41 4.99
C ALA A 395 -11.66 32.18 3.91
N ALA A 396 -11.72 31.64 2.69
CA ALA A 396 -12.50 32.21 1.60
C ALA A 396 -14.01 31.90 1.66
N GLY A 397 -14.49 31.20 2.69
CA GLY A 397 -15.90 30.82 2.85
C GLY A 397 -16.41 29.79 1.84
N LYS A 398 -15.52 29.12 1.10
CA LYS A 398 -15.88 28.05 0.16
C LYS A 398 -16.33 26.77 0.86
N VAL A 399 -15.96 26.61 2.13
CA VAL A 399 -16.37 25.52 3.02
C VAL A 399 -16.86 26.14 4.32
N LYS A 400 -18.04 25.71 4.79
CA LYS A 400 -18.56 26.16 6.08
C LYS A 400 -17.74 25.55 7.22
N PRO A 401 -17.54 26.27 8.36
CA PRO A 401 -16.77 25.74 9.49
C PRO A 401 -17.21 24.36 9.98
N GLU A 402 -18.51 24.05 9.93
CA GLU A 402 -19.08 22.78 10.40
C GLU A 402 -18.85 21.63 9.42
N ALA A 403 -18.63 21.94 8.13
CA ALA A 403 -18.34 20.97 7.08
C ALA A 403 -16.83 20.85 6.81
N PHE A 404 -15.99 21.59 7.55
CA PHE A 404 -14.54 21.58 7.38
C PHE A 404 -13.94 20.32 8.00
N ASP A 405 -13.02 19.69 7.27
CA ASP A 405 -12.39 18.43 7.68
C ASP A 405 -11.20 18.67 8.62
N TYR A 406 -11.50 18.92 9.90
CA TYR A 406 -10.46 19.05 10.93
C TYR A 406 -9.75 17.72 11.21
N ALA A 407 -10.39 16.58 10.94
CA ALA A 407 -9.82 15.26 11.16
C ALA A 407 -8.66 15.00 10.20
N PHE A 408 -8.80 15.37 8.93
CA PHE A 408 -7.71 15.35 7.95
C PHE A 408 -6.48 16.13 8.45
N LEU A 409 -6.65 17.36 8.93
CA LEU A 409 -5.53 18.14 9.48
C LEU A 409 -4.89 17.47 10.70
N ARG A 410 -5.69 16.87 11.59
CA ARG A 410 -5.19 16.27 12.84
C ARG A 410 -4.45 14.96 12.62
N PHE A 411 -4.95 14.13 11.71
CA PHE A 411 -4.53 12.73 11.59
C PHE A 411 -3.79 12.43 10.28
N GLU A 412 -4.12 13.08 9.18
CA GLU A 412 -3.59 12.70 7.85
C GLU A 412 -2.55 13.67 7.30
N ALA A 413 -2.56 14.94 7.74
CA ALA A 413 -1.67 15.97 7.23
C ALA A 413 -0.40 16.22 8.08
N GLY A 414 -0.07 15.29 8.97
CA GLY A 414 1.19 15.30 9.72
C GLY A 414 1.43 16.60 10.52
N LYS A 415 2.67 17.09 10.48
CA LYS A 415 3.11 18.28 11.20
C LYS A 415 2.40 19.55 10.71
N ALA A 416 2.28 19.70 9.40
CA ALA A 416 1.65 20.86 8.77
C ALA A 416 0.18 21.03 9.19
N GLY A 417 -0.56 19.93 9.28
CA GLY A 417 -1.95 19.96 9.71
C GLY A 417 -2.11 20.35 11.19
N ARG A 418 -1.26 19.82 12.08
CA ARG A 418 -1.25 20.19 13.51
C ARG A 418 -0.90 21.66 13.72
N GLU A 419 0.09 22.17 13.00
CA GLU A 419 0.47 23.58 13.04
C GLU A 419 -0.68 24.48 12.55
N ALA A 420 -1.36 24.10 11.47
CA ALA A 420 -2.53 24.82 10.97
C ALA A 420 -3.69 24.81 11.98
N LEU A 421 -3.98 23.67 12.63
CA LEU A 421 -4.99 23.61 13.69
C LEU A 421 -4.65 24.50 14.88
N ALA A 422 -3.38 24.58 15.28
CA ALA A 422 -2.94 25.47 16.37
C ALA A 422 -3.18 26.96 16.05
N VAL A 423 -3.11 27.33 14.77
CA VAL A 423 -3.48 28.67 14.30
C VAL A 423 -4.99 28.84 14.28
N LEU A 424 -5.74 27.90 13.68
CA LEU A 424 -7.19 27.95 13.58
C LEU A 424 -7.90 27.93 14.94
N ALA A 425 -7.31 27.31 15.97
CA ALA A 425 -7.84 27.32 17.34
C ALA A 425 -7.89 28.74 17.96
N LYS A 426 -7.21 29.71 17.34
CA LYS A 426 -7.20 31.13 17.73
C LYS A 426 -7.99 32.02 16.75
N ASP A 427 -8.75 31.41 15.84
CA ASP A 427 -9.55 32.15 14.86
C ASP A 427 -10.65 32.98 15.55
N ARG A 428 -11.06 34.08 14.92
CA ARG A 428 -12.11 34.96 15.43
C ARG A 428 -13.50 34.34 15.31
N ASN A 429 -13.69 33.41 14.36
CA ASN A 429 -14.94 32.69 14.19
C ASN A 429 -15.03 31.56 15.24
N PRO A 430 -16.01 31.61 16.18
CA PRO A 430 -16.12 30.63 17.25
C PRO A 430 -16.29 29.18 16.77
N ALA A 431 -16.94 28.98 15.61
CA ALA A 431 -17.12 27.64 15.04
C ALA A 431 -15.78 27.05 14.56
N VAL A 432 -14.92 27.89 13.96
CA VAL A 432 -13.58 27.49 13.51
C VAL A 432 -12.66 27.23 14.69
N SER A 433 -12.63 28.15 15.66
CA SER A 433 -11.76 28.03 16.84
C SER A 433 -12.13 26.80 17.67
N THR A 434 -13.43 26.54 17.85
CA THR A 434 -13.92 25.36 18.60
C THR A 434 -13.62 24.06 17.86
N GLY A 435 -13.92 23.98 16.56
CA GLY A 435 -13.63 22.79 15.75
C GLY A 435 -12.14 22.44 15.76
N ALA A 436 -11.27 23.43 15.59
CA ALA A 436 -9.83 23.23 15.63
C ALA A 436 -9.31 22.84 17.02
N ALA A 437 -9.82 23.46 18.09
CA ALA A 437 -9.45 23.12 19.46
C ALA A 437 -9.88 21.69 19.84
N THR A 438 -11.06 21.25 19.41
CA THR A 438 -11.53 19.86 19.59
C THR A 438 -10.63 18.89 18.83
N ALA A 439 -10.30 19.20 17.57
CA ALA A 439 -9.39 18.39 16.75
C ALA A 439 -8.00 18.23 17.35
N LEU A 440 -7.44 19.28 17.95
CA LEU A 440 -6.15 19.20 18.63
C LEU A 440 -6.17 18.24 19.84
N LYS A 441 -7.29 18.16 20.56
CA LYS A 441 -7.45 17.29 21.73
C LYS A 441 -7.80 15.85 21.37
N ALA A 442 -8.32 15.59 20.18
CA ALA A 442 -8.66 14.24 19.74
C ALA A 442 -7.43 13.33 19.67
N GLU A 443 -7.58 12.11 20.17
CA GLU A 443 -6.53 11.08 20.13
C GLU A 443 -6.75 10.14 18.95
N LYS A 444 -8.01 9.92 18.57
CA LYS A 444 -8.42 8.98 17.53
C LYS A 444 -9.39 9.65 16.55
N PRO A 445 -9.43 9.22 15.27
CA PRO A 445 -10.30 9.83 14.26
C PRO A 445 -11.79 9.87 14.63
N PHE A 446 -12.27 8.86 15.35
CA PHE A 446 -13.67 8.77 15.79
C PHE A 446 -14.01 9.69 16.98
N ASP A 447 -13.03 10.32 17.63
CA ASP A 447 -13.30 11.37 18.62
C ASP A 447 -13.84 12.64 17.96
N LEU A 448 -13.64 12.80 16.65
CA LEU A 448 -14.10 13.94 15.85
C LEU A 448 -15.33 13.66 15.00
N SER A 449 -15.76 12.40 14.90
CA SER A 449 -17.11 12.14 14.42
C SER A 449 -18.08 12.69 15.46
N GLU A 450 -18.85 13.72 15.10
CA GLU A 450 -20.04 14.02 15.86
C GLU A 450 -20.84 12.71 15.95
N PRO A 451 -21.13 12.20 17.16
CA PRO A 451 -22.17 11.20 17.28
C PRO A 451 -23.42 11.92 16.78
N ARG A 452 -23.82 11.61 15.54
CA ARG A 452 -25.11 12.08 15.01
C ARG A 452 -26.15 11.53 15.97
N ARG A 453 -26.55 12.35 16.95
CA ARG A 453 -27.80 12.23 17.69
C ARG A 453 -28.93 12.43 16.68
N LYS A 454 -29.08 11.51 15.75
CA LYS A 454 -30.37 11.27 15.13
C LYS A 454 -31.09 10.39 16.14
N PRO A 455 -32.23 10.84 16.71
CA PRO A 455 -33.13 9.94 17.41
C PRO A 455 -33.33 8.73 16.52
N ARG A 456 -32.97 7.54 17.01
CA ARG A 456 -33.16 6.33 16.24
C ARG A 456 -34.50 5.76 16.59
N ASP A 457 -35.32 5.50 15.58
CA ASP A 457 -36.63 4.92 15.79
C ASP A 457 -36.49 3.44 16.17
N LEU A 458 -36.39 3.19 17.48
CA LEU A 458 -36.36 1.85 18.06
C LEU A 458 -37.68 1.09 17.86
N SER A 459 -38.74 1.74 17.33
CA SER A 459 -39.99 1.05 16.97
C SER A 459 -39.86 0.15 15.74
N GLN A 460 -38.81 0.33 14.92
CA GLN A 460 -38.52 -0.51 13.76
C GLN A 460 -37.90 -1.87 14.14
N ILE A 461 -37.55 -2.10 15.41
CA ILE A 461 -37.00 -3.36 15.89
C ILE A 461 -38.11 -4.41 15.92
N GLN A 462 -37.90 -5.52 15.21
CA GLN A 462 -38.80 -6.67 15.22
C GLN A 462 -38.58 -7.45 16.51
N VAL A 463 -39.56 -7.42 17.41
CA VAL A 463 -39.48 -8.07 18.73
C VAL A 463 -40.07 -9.48 18.67
N HIS A 464 -39.33 -10.42 19.24
CA HIS A 464 -39.71 -11.82 19.43
C HIS A 464 -39.80 -12.15 20.92
N PRO A 465 -40.74 -13.03 21.35
CA PRO A 465 -41.83 -13.63 20.57
C PRO A 465 -42.81 -12.59 19.97
N LYS A 466 -43.47 -12.94 18.86
CA LYS A 466 -44.40 -12.02 18.17
C LYS A 466 -45.50 -11.55 19.13
N GLY A 467 -45.74 -10.24 19.15
CA GLY A 467 -46.75 -9.60 20.01
C GLY A 467 -46.15 -8.93 21.25
N GLN A 468 -44.88 -9.17 21.57
CA GLN A 468 -44.17 -8.39 22.58
C GLN A 468 -43.62 -7.07 22.01
N VAL A 469 -43.32 -6.13 22.89
CA VAL A 469 -42.69 -4.84 22.55
C VAL A 469 -41.51 -4.59 23.48
N LEU A 470 -40.48 -3.88 22.99
CA LEU A 470 -39.36 -3.50 23.84
C LEU A 470 -39.85 -2.69 25.06
N PRO A 471 -39.26 -2.90 26.25
CA PRO A 471 -39.58 -2.13 27.44
C PRO A 471 -39.51 -0.62 27.18
N ALA A 472 -40.48 0.13 27.72
CA ALA A 472 -40.61 1.56 27.45
C ALA A 472 -39.40 2.35 27.98
N ASP A 473 -38.85 1.94 29.12
CA ASP A 473 -37.66 2.55 29.72
C ASP A 473 -36.37 2.16 28.96
N PHE A 474 -36.31 0.97 28.34
CA PHE A 474 -35.23 0.60 27.41
C PHE A 474 -35.22 1.52 26.19
N LYS A 475 -36.40 1.73 25.58
CA LYS A 475 -36.54 2.66 24.45
C LYS A 475 -36.12 4.07 24.86
N ALA A 476 -36.68 4.59 25.95
CA ALA A 476 -36.39 5.94 26.42
C ALA A 476 -34.89 6.18 26.72
N GLN A 477 -34.21 5.16 27.26
CA GLN A 477 -32.78 5.24 27.53
C GLN A 477 -31.95 5.28 26.23
N PHE A 478 -32.20 4.38 25.28
CA PHE A 478 -31.33 4.23 24.10
C PHE A 478 -31.75 5.05 22.87
N GLU A 479 -32.94 5.64 22.84
CA GLU A 479 -33.45 6.42 21.70
C GLU A 479 -32.61 7.67 21.40
N ASN A 480 -31.93 8.22 22.42
CA ASN A 480 -31.12 9.43 22.34
C ASN A 480 -29.65 9.24 22.79
N GLU A 481 -29.24 8.01 23.10
CA GLU A 481 -27.87 7.73 23.54
C GLU A 481 -26.86 7.78 22.38
N LEU A 482 -25.60 8.09 22.71
CA LEU A 482 -24.49 8.10 21.74
C LEU A 482 -24.21 6.70 21.18
N ASN A 483 -24.44 5.66 21.97
CA ASN A 483 -24.15 4.26 21.66
C ASN A 483 -25.41 3.39 21.82
N PRO A 484 -26.40 3.54 20.94
CA PRO A 484 -27.56 2.66 20.96
C PRO A 484 -27.17 1.22 20.59
N PRO A 485 -28.06 0.23 20.79
CA PRO A 485 -27.81 -1.15 20.39
C PRO A 485 -27.34 -1.30 18.93
N PHE A 486 -26.41 -2.24 18.73
CA PHE A 486 -25.51 -2.30 17.56
C PHE A 486 -26.23 -2.40 16.20
N CYS A 487 -27.34 -3.16 16.09
CA CYS A 487 -28.10 -3.32 14.84
C CYS A 487 -28.73 -2.02 14.32
N VAL A 488 -29.02 -1.05 15.19
CA VAL A 488 -29.77 0.17 14.84
C VAL A 488 -28.85 1.16 14.09
N ALA A 489 -27.56 0.84 13.93
CA ALA A 489 -26.56 1.72 13.34
C ALA A 489 -26.54 1.78 11.81
N ASN A 490 -27.18 0.83 11.14
CA ASN A 490 -26.95 0.60 9.70
C ASN A 490 -28.22 0.50 8.85
N ASP A 491 -29.39 0.97 9.33
CA ASP A 491 -30.69 0.90 8.61
C ASP A 491 -31.06 -0.51 8.09
N LYS A 492 -30.55 -1.57 8.74
CA LYS A 492 -30.91 -2.97 8.47
C LYS A 492 -32.10 -3.40 9.34
N PRO A 493 -32.91 -4.38 8.91
CA PRO A 493 -33.95 -4.96 9.76
C PRO A 493 -33.30 -5.48 11.05
N CYS A 494 -33.59 -4.83 12.18
CA CYS A 494 -33.08 -5.25 13.47
C CYS A 494 -34.09 -6.14 14.18
N ARG A 495 -33.61 -7.22 14.78
CA ARG A 495 -34.42 -8.09 15.63
C ARG A 495 -33.99 -7.96 17.09
N ALA A 496 -34.96 -8.10 17.98
CA ALA A 496 -34.75 -8.31 19.39
C ALA A 496 -35.53 -9.53 19.87
N ASN A 497 -34.98 -10.29 20.81
CA ASN A 497 -35.68 -11.36 21.51
C ASN A 497 -35.74 -10.98 23.00
N LEU A 498 -36.93 -11.03 23.58
CA LEU A 498 -37.15 -10.81 25.01
C LEU A 498 -37.19 -12.18 25.69
N HIS A 499 -36.18 -12.43 26.53
CA HIS A 499 -36.04 -13.70 27.22
C HIS A 499 -35.50 -13.47 28.62
N ASP A 500 -36.14 -14.07 29.62
CA ASP A 500 -35.71 -14.03 31.02
C ASP A 500 -34.61 -15.08 31.22
N LEU A 501 -33.35 -14.65 31.07
CA LEU A 501 -32.18 -15.53 31.07
C LEU A 501 -31.78 -15.97 32.48
N ASP A 502 -32.06 -15.17 33.49
CA ASP A 502 -31.65 -15.43 34.87
C ASP A 502 -32.80 -15.77 35.82
N ARG A 503 -34.04 -15.77 35.30
CA ARG A 503 -35.27 -16.17 35.99
C ARG A 503 -35.66 -15.21 37.12
N ASP A 504 -35.28 -13.94 37.01
CA ASP A 504 -35.66 -12.90 37.96
C ASP A 504 -37.06 -12.30 37.69
N GLY A 505 -37.72 -12.74 36.61
CA GLY A 505 -39.04 -12.29 36.20
C GLY A 505 -39.03 -11.01 35.34
N VAL A 506 -37.86 -10.44 35.06
CA VAL A 506 -37.67 -9.30 34.16
C VAL A 506 -36.91 -9.77 32.91
N PRO A 507 -37.53 -9.78 31.72
CA PRO A 507 -36.85 -10.28 30.53
C PRO A 507 -35.66 -9.40 30.13
N GLU A 508 -34.51 -10.03 29.85
CA GLU A 508 -33.41 -9.38 29.15
C GLU A 508 -33.79 -9.07 27.69
N VAL A 509 -33.16 -8.02 27.15
CA VAL A 509 -33.27 -7.67 25.74
C VAL A 509 -32.06 -8.21 24.99
N LEU A 510 -32.26 -9.27 24.21
CA LEU A 510 -31.27 -9.82 23.32
C LEU A 510 -31.37 -9.12 21.97
N ILE A 511 -30.32 -8.44 21.53
CA ILE A 511 -30.32 -7.64 20.29
C ILE A 511 -29.25 -8.16 19.33
N GLU A 512 -29.65 -8.34 18.08
CA GLU A 512 -28.76 -8.72 16.98
C GLU A 512 -27.58 -7.74 16.84
N ALA A 513 -26.36 -8.25 16.72
CA ALA A 513 -25.15 -7.44 16.75
C ALA A 513 -24.01 -8.09 15.95
N GLY A 514 -23.97 -7.83 14.65
CA GLY A 514 -22.86 -8.25 13.79
C GLY A 514 -22.75 -9.77 13.68
N ASP A 515 -21.74 -10.34 14.34
CA ASP A 515 -21.43 -11.78 14.38
C ASP A 515 -22.09 -12.53 15.55
N GLY A 516 -23.01 -11.88 16.27
CA GLY A 516 -23.66 -12.46 17.44
C GLY A 516 -24.84 -11.65 17.97
N VAL A 517 -25.14 -11.84 19.25
CA VAL A 517 -26.28 -11.23 19.95
C VAL A 517 -25.80 -10.60 21.25
N ALA A 518 -26.07 -9.30 21.42
CA ALA A 518 -25.78 -8.57 22.64
C ALA A 518 -26.92 -8.70 23.64
N VAL A 519 -26.60 -8.96 24.92
CA VAL A 519 -27.57 -9.10 26.00
C VAL A 519 -27.60 -7.82 26.82
N TYR A 520 -28.80 -7.23 26.96
CA TYR A 520 -29.03 -6.08 27.82
C TYR A 520 -29.89 -6.49 29.01
N ARG A 521 -29.45 -6.10 30.20
CA ARG A 521 -30.13 -6.37 31.46
C ARG A 521 -30.50 -5.08 32.16
N ARG A 522 -31.64 -5.08 32.84
CA ARG A 522 -32.06 -3.99 33.72
C ARG A 522 -31.41 -4.14 35.09
N GLY A 523 -30.57 -3.17 35.47
CA GLY A 523 -30.06 -3.01 36.83
C GLY A 523 -30.63 -1.76 37.51
N GLU A 524 -30.18 -1.47 38.74
CA GLU A 524 -30.62 -0.30 39.52
C GLU A 524 -30.36 1.03 38.79
N ALA A 525 -29.21 1.15 38.12
CA ALA A 525 -28.78 2.38 37.43
C ALA A 525 -29.34 2.56 36.01
N GLY A 526 -30.05 1.58 35.46
CA GLY A 526 -30.48 1.60 34.06
C GLY A 526 -30.37 0.25 33.38
N TRP A 527 -30.67 0.22 32.09
CA TRP A 527 -30.30 -0.86 31.21
C TRP A 527 -28.79 -0.80 30.92
N SER A 528 -28.12 -1.95 30.97
CA SER A 528 -26.70 -2.05 30.63
C SER A 528 -26.43 -3.32 29.85
N ARG A 529 -25.43 -3.29 28.96
CA ARG A 529 -24.99 -4.48 28.24
C ARG A 529 -24.30 -5.42 29.23
N ASN A 530 -24.87 -6.61 29.43
CA ASN A 530 -24.41 -7.59 30.41
C ASN A 530 -23.66 -8.77 29.78
N GLY A 531 -23.81 -8.99 28.47
CA GLY A 531 -23.18 -10.12 27.79
C GLY A 531 -23.21 -10.05 26.27
N PHE A 532 -22.61 -11.07 25.65
CA PHE A 532 -22.59 -11.26 24.21
C PHE A 532 -22.47 -12.75 23.86
N PHE A 533 -23.37 -13.25 23.03
CA PHE A 533 -23.28 -14.59 22.44
C PHE A 533 -22.73 -14.46 21.02
N LYS A 534 -21.58 -15.06 20.75
CA LYS A 534 -21.01 -15.09 19.39
C LYS A 534 -21.57 -16.31 18.66
N LEU A 535 -22.18 -16.08 17.51
CA LEU A 535 -22.90 -17.13 16.77
C LEU A 535 -22.10 -17.66 15.57
N THR A 536 -21.18 -16.87 15.02
CA THR A 536 -20.42 -17.27 13.81
C THR A 536 -19.60 -18.54 13.98
N ASP A 537 -19.17 -18.85 15.21
CA ASP A 537 -18.38 -20.05 15.50
C ASP A 537 -19.25 -21.31 15.65
N CYS A 538 -20.58 -21.14 15.56
CA CYS A 538 -21.60 -22.17 15.75
C CYS A 538 -22.39 -22.49 14.47
N TYR A 539 -22.15 -21.78 13.37
CA TYR A 539 -22.85 -22.05 12.11
C TYR A 539 -22.31 -23.34 11.46
N PRO A 540 -23.19 -24.29 11.08
CA PRO A 540 -22.77 -25.44 10.30
C PRO A 540 -22.13 -25.00 8.99
N ARG A 541 -21.10 -25.72 8.53
CA ARG A 541 -20.45 -25.44 7.24
C ARG A 541 -21.49 -25.53 6.12
N GLY A 542 -21.67 -24.43 5.38
CA GLY A 542 -22.56 -24.36 4.21
C GLY A 542 -23.95 -23.79 4.48
N VAL A 543 -24.24 -23.28 5.68
CA VAL A 543 -25.50 -22.60 6.01
C VAL A 543 -25.32 -21.09 5.93
N ASP A 544 -26.37 -20.37 5.53
CA ASP A 544 -26.41 -18.91 5.50
C ASP A 544 -26.43 -18.34 6.93
N PRO A 545 -25.44 -17.52 7.33
CA PRO A 545 -25.43 -16.84 8.63
C PRO A 545 -26.71 -16.07 8.96
N GLU A 546 -27.39 -15.50 7.95
CA GLU A 546 -28.61 -14.72 8.17
C GLU A 546 -29.80 -15.62 8.54
N GLU A 547 -29.86 -16.82 7.96
CA GLU A 547 -30.88 -17.82 8.29
C GLU A 547 -30.71 -18.33 9.72
N GLU A 548 -29.48 -18.65 10.14
CA GLU A 548 -29.19 -19.08 11.51
C GLU A 548 -29.42 -17.98 12.54
N MET A 549 -29.05 -16.73 12.24
CA MET A 549 -29.42 -15.59 13.09
C MET A 549 -30.94 -15.47 13.22
N THR A 550 -31.69 -15.67 12.13
CA THR A 550 -33.16 -15.69 12.18
C THR A 550 -33.66 -16.80 13.10
N ARG A 551 -33.13 -18.02 12.95
CA ARG A 551 -33.49 -19.16 13.79
C ARG A 551 -33.22 -18.89 15.26
N PHE A 552 -32.07 -18.31 15.61
CA PHE A 552 -31.75 -17.92 16.98
C PHE A 552 -32.75 -16.89 17.52
N MET A 553 -32.99 -15.81 16.77
CA MET A 553 -33.85 -14.70 17.23
C MET A 553 -35.32 -15.10 17.34
N THR A 554 -35.80 -16.06 16.55
CA THR A 554 -37.20 -16.53 16.58
C THR A 554 -37.41 -17.85 17.32
N GLY A 555 -36.33 -18.53 17.70
CA GLY A 555 -36.36 -19.86 18.29
C GLY A 555 -36.77 -19.84 19.76
N ASP A 556 -37.10 -21.04 20.25
CA ASP A 556 -37.29 -21.28 21.68
C ASP A 556 -35.92 -21.43 22.35
N LEU A 557 -35.47 -20.36 23.00
CA LEU A 557 -34.18 -20.32 23.67
C LEU A 557 -34.28 -21.05 25.01
N GLN A 558 -33.33 -21.93 25.29
CA GLN A 558 -33.23 -22.63 26.57
C GLN A 558 -31.95 -22.22 27.30
N THR A 559 -32.09 -21.81 28.56
CA THR A 559 -30.96 -21.47 29.43
C THR A 559 -30.30 -22.75 29.95
N LEU A 560 -29.00 -22.90 29.74
CA LEU A 560 -28.20 -24.01 30.30
C LEU A 560 -27.40 -23.52 31.52
N THR A 561 -27.14 -24.42 32.46
CA THR A 561 -26.23 -24.15 33.59
C THR A 561 -24.80 -24.05 33.06
N PRO A 562 -24.01 -23.03 33.41
CA PRO A 562 -22.61 -22.92 32.98
C PRO A 562 -21.77 -24.13 33.42
N ASP A 563 -20.94 -24.66 32.52
CA ASP A 563 -20.06 -25.81 32.79
C ASP A 563 -18.98 -25.49 33.83
N MET A 564 -18.57 -24.23 33.91
CA MET A 564 -17.62 -23.74 34.91
C MET A 564 -18.28 -22.71 35.83
N PRO A 565 -18.23 -22.93 37.16
CA PRO A 565 -18.80 -22.00 38.11
C PRO A 565 -17.92 -20.76 38.27
N ASP A 566 -18.55 -19.64 38.63
CA ASP A 566 -17.86 -18.43 39.07
C ASP A 566 -17.12 -18.66 40.40
N LEU A 567 -16.10 -17.85 40.67
CA LEU A 567 -15.36 -17.89 41.93
C LEU A 567 -15.90 -16.83 42.90
N ALA A 568 -15.96 -17.17 44.19
CA ALA A 568 -16.18 -16.21 45.26
C ALA A 568 -14.83 -15.86 45.91
N PHE A 569 -14.50 -14.57 46.01
CA PHE A 569 -13.29 -14.09 46.67
C PHE A 569 -13.63 -12.90 47.56
N ALA A 570 -13.45 -13.03 48.87
CA ALA A 570 -13.68 -11.97 49.85
C ALA A 570 -15.09 -11.32 49.80
N GLY A 571 -16.14 -12.10 49.48
CA GLY A 571 -17.51 -11.60 49.34
C GLY A 571 -17.83 -11.03 47.96
N GLU A 572 -16.83 -10.89 47.09
CA GLU A 572 -17.00 -10.49 45.69
C GLU A 572 -17.14 -11.72 44.78
N ARG A 573 -18.00 -11.63 43.76
CA ARG A 573 -18.18 -12.67 42.75
C ARG A 573 -17.30 -12.38 41.54
N LEU A 574 -16.28 -13.20 41.33
CA LEU A 574 -15.43 -13.18 40.15
C LEU A 574 -16.06 -14.03 39.05
N ARG A 575 -16.64 -13.36 38.04
CA ARG A 575 -17.29 -14.03 36.91
C ARG A 575 -16.26 -14.62 35.96
N ILE A 576 -16.43 -15.89 35.60
CA ILE A 576 -15.62 -16.48 34.53
C ILE A 576 -16.07 -15.94 33.18
N THR A 577 -15.11 -15.56 32.33
CA THR A 577 -15.38 -15.26 30.92
C THR A 577 -14.71 -16.35 30.09
N PRO A 578 -15.45 -17.37 29.64
CA PRO A 578 -14.88 -18.44 28.84
C PRO A 578 -14.26 -17.89 27.56
N GLU A 579 -13.06 -18.36 27.21
CA GLU A 579 -12.53 -18.17 25.87
C GLU A 579 -13.39 -19.01 24.93
N GLN A 580 -14.19 -18.37 24.07
CA GLN A 580 -15.18 -19.05 23.23
C GLN A 580 -14.52 -20.13 22.36
N GLN A 581 -14.69 -21.39 22.73
CA GLN A 581 -14.46 -22.54 21.85
C GLN A 581 -15.75 -22.83 21.06
N ARG A 582 -15.61 -23.50 19.90
CA ARG A 582 -16.73 -23.86 19.01
C ARG A 582 -17.91 -24.41 19.82
N CYS A 583 -19.14 -24.12 19.37
CA CYS A 583 -20.33 -24.77 19.92
C CYS A 583 -20.09 -26.29 19.99
N ALA A 584 -20.30 -26.87 21.17
CA ALA A 584 -20.16 -28.30 21.39
C ALA A 584 -21.14 -29.02 20.45
N SER A 585 -20.63 -29.76 19.47
CA SER A 585 -21.41 -30.73 18.71
C SER A 585 -21.26 -32.07 19.41
N ASP A 586 -22.37 -32.76 19.71
CA ASP A 586 -22.42 -34.10 20.30
C ASP A 586 -21.83 -35.23 19.41
N ASP A 587 -20.96 -34.89 18.45
CA ASP A 587 -20.43 -35.81 17.43
C ASP A 587 -18.94 -36.17 17.65
N GLU A 588 -18.46 -36.14 18.90
CA GLU A 588 -17.17 -36.76 19.30
C GLU A 588 -17.33 -38.15 19.94
N SER A 589 -18.42 -38.85 19.64
CA SER A 589 -18.49 -40.30 19.83
C SER A 589 -19.06 -40.97 18.59
N VAL A 590 -18.19 -41.29 17.62
CA VAL A 590 -18.23 -42.42 16.68
C VAL A 590 -17.44 -42.04 15.42
N SER A 591 -16.15 -42.38 15.40
CA SER A 591 -15.48 -42.99 14.23
C SER A 591 -13.97 -43.11 14.44
N GLY A 592 -13.60 -43.91 15.43
CA GLY A 592 -12.37 -44.70 15.31
C GLY A 592 -12.54 -45.71 14.17
N VAL A 593 -12.36 -45.30 12.92
CA VAL A 593 -12.23 -46.22 11.78
C VAL A 593 -11.14 -45.74 10.83
N ARG A 594 -10.03 -46.46 10.87
CA ARG A 594 -8.96 -46.48 9.87
C ARG A 594 -9.51 -46.41 8.44
N ARG A 595 -9.00 -45.49 7.62
CA ARG A 595 -8.90 -45.73 6.17
C ARG A 595 -7.48 -45.44 5.67
N ARG A 596 -6.97 -46.47 4.98
CA ARG A 596 -5.69 -46.59 4.27
C ARG A 596 -5.55 -45.56 3.12
N PRO A 597 -4.31 -45.34 2.63
CA PRO A 597 -4.02 -44.30 1.64
C PRO A 597 -4.43 -44.73 0.22
N ARG A 598 -4.74 -43.72 -0.60
CA ARG A 598 -4.50 -43.69 -2.04
C ARG A 598 -3.81 -42.39 -2.40
#